data_AF-A0A5S4FHH4-F1
#
_entry.id   AF-A0A5S4FHH4-F1
#
_cell.length_a   1.000
_cell.length_b   1.000
_cell.length_c   1.000
_cell.angle_alpha   90.00
_cell.angle_beta   90.00
_cell.angle_gamma   90.00
#
_symmetry.space_group_name_H-M   'P 1'
#
loop_
_entity.id
_entity.type
_entity.pdbx_description
1 polymer ?
#
loop_
_entity_poly.entity_id
_entity_poly.type
_entity_poly.pdbx_seq_one_letter_code
_entity_poly.pdbx_strand_id
1 'polypeptide(L)'
;MLNVPPESRTFIEEARRAQIISCAIEVLADQGYPHTTLAKIAKQAKISTGVISYHFGGKKQLIQAVVEEVVKLGTDMMLPRILA
;
A
#
# COMPACT_ATOMS: atom_id res chain seq x y z
N MET A 1 20.82 2.20 -22.52
CA MET A 1 19.99 3.24 -21.87
C MET A 1 19.99 2.92 -20.39
N LEU A 2 20.75 3.68 -19.60
CA LEU A 2 20.84 3.47 -18.16
C LEU A 2 19.45 3.74 -17.56
N ASN A 3 18.86 2.73 -16.95
CA ASN A 3 17.62 2.84 -16.19
C ASN A 3 17.92 3.68 -14.95
N VAL A 4 17.74 4.99 -15.05
CA VAL A 4 17.81 5.91 -13.91
C VAL A 4 16.70 5.47 -12.94
N PRO A 5 17.04 5.00 -11.73
CA PRO A 5 16.01 4.72 -10.74
C PRO A 5 15.25 6.03 -10.49
N PRO A 6 13.91 6.03 -10.51
CA PRO A 6 13.15 7.24 -10.20
C PRO A 6 13.61 7.78 -8.85
N GLU A 7 13.81 9.10 -8.76
CA GLU A 7 14.28 9.80 -7.56
C GLU A 7 13.64 9.21 -6.29
N SER A 8 14.47 8.87 -5.30
CA SER A 8 14.02 8.34 -4.02
C SER A 8 12.94 9.25 -3.44
N ARG A 9 11.76 8.68 -3.13
CA ARG A 9 10.65 9.45 -2.53
C ARG A 9 11.12 10.13 -1.25
N THR A 10 10.60 11.33 -0.98
CA THR A 10 10.88 12.00 0.29
C THR A 10 10.34 11.16 1.46
N PHE A 11 10.86 11.39 2.66
CA PHE A 11 10.38 10.72 3.87
C PHE A 11 8.86 10.92 4.08
N ILE A 12 8.36 12.12 3.79
CA ILE A 12 6.93 12.46 3.91
C ILE A 12 6.10 11.64 2.92
N GLU A 13 6.59 11.52 1.68
CA GLU A 13 5.93 10.75 0.63
C GLU A 13 5.87 9.25 0.97
N GLU A 14 6.95 8.69 1.52
CA GLU A 14 6.98 7.28 1.91
C GLU A 14 6.08 7.00 3.11
N ALA A 15 6.08 7.89 4.13
CA ALA A 15 5.18 7.79 5.26
C ALA A 15 3.71 7.88 4.84
N ARG A 16 3.37 8.76 3.89
CA ARG A 16 2.03 8.84 3.31
C ARG A 16 1.65 7.54 2.60
N ARG A 17 2.58 6.99 1.81
CA ARG A 17 2.34 5.76 1.07
C ARG A 17 2.08 4.57 2.00
N ALA A 18 2.87 4.45 3.06
CA ALA A 18 2.68 3.45 4.12
C ALA A 18 1.32 3.60 4.83
N GLN A 19 0.92 4.84 5.15
CA GLN A 19 -0.39 5.12 5.75
C GLN A 19 -1.54 4.64 4.85
N ILE A 20 -1.46 4.92 3.54
CA ILE A 20 -2.49 4.52 2.57
C ILE A 20 -2.59 2.99 2.48
N ILE A 21 -1.44 2.30 2.45
CA ILE A 21 -1.39 0.82 2.43
C ILE A 21 -2.03 0.25 3.68
N SER A 22 -1.70 0.78 4.86
CA SER A 22 -2.29 0.32 6.13
C SER A 22 -3.81 0.47 6.15
N CYS A 23 -4.35 1.64 5.78
CA CYS A 23 -5.79 1.84 5.69
C CYS A 23 -6.45 0.96 4.61
N ALA A 24 -5.75 0.68 3.51
CA ALA A 24 -6.24 -0.22 2.47
C ALA A 24 -6.32 -1.67 2.95
N ILE A 25 -5.35 -2.14 3.76
CA ILE A 25 -5.38 -3.45 4.42
C ILE A 25 -6.63 -3.54 5.31
N GLU A 26 -6.88 -2.54 6.16
CA GLU A 26 -8.04 -2.52 7.06
C GLU A 26 -9.35 -2.60 6.30
N VAL A 27 -9.54 -1.77 5.27
CA VAL A 27 -10.76 -1.76 4.45
C VAL A 27 -10.94 -3.09 3.71
N LEU A 28 -9.84 -3.65 3.18
CA LEU A 28 -9.87 -4.93 2.48
C LEU A 28 -10.22 -6.09 3.43
N ALA A 29 -9.65 -6.09 4.63
CA ALA A 29 -9.90 -7.11 5.65
C ALA A 29 -11.34 -7.07 6.17
N ASP A 30 -11.90 -5.87 6.35
CA ASP A 30 -13.26 -5.66 6.88
C ASP A 30 -14.34 -5.97 5.84
N GLN A 31 -14.13 -5.60 4.57
CA GLN A 31 -15.22 -5.54 3.57
C GLN A 31 -14.99 -6.43 2.35
N GLY A 32 -13.80 -7.03 2.23
CA GLY A 32 -13.39 -7.80 1.07
C GLY A 32 -13.13 -6.95 -0.18
N TYR A 33 -12.54 -7.60 -1.18
CA TYR A 33 -12.11 -6.94 -2.42
C TYR A 33 -13.24 -6.27 -3.21
N PRO A 34 -14.44 -6.89 -3.41
CA PRO A 34 -15.50 -6.28 -4.21
C PRO A 34 -15.96 -4.93 -3.67
N HIS A 35 -16.03 -4.79 -2.34
CA HIS A 35 -16.53 -3.57 -1.69
C HIS A 35 -15.44 -2.56 -1.35
N THR A 36 -14.17 -2.88 -1.57
CA THR A 36 -13.04 -1.98 -1.37
C THR A 36 -12.98 -0.93 -2.50
N THR A 37 -13.05 0.36 -2.18
CA THR A 37 -12.98 1.45 -3.17
C THR A 37 -11.99 2.53 -2.73
N LEU A 38 -11.43 3.28 -3.69
CA LEU A 38 -10.53 4.40 -3.37
C LEU A 38 -11.19 5.43 -2.46
N ALA A 39 -12.49 5.66 -2.61
CA ALA A 39 -13.25 6.58 -1.75
C ALA A 39 -13.32 6.11 -0.30
N LYS A 40 -13.54 4.81 -0.06
CA LYS A 40 -13.56 4.24 1.29
C LYS A 40 -12.18 4.28 1.94
N ILE A 41 -11.14 3.95 1.17
CA ILE A 41 -9.75 4.02 1.66
C ILE A 41 -9.36 5.47 1.97
N ALA A 42 -9.69 6.42 1.08
CA ALA A 42 -9.44 7.84 1.30
C ALA A 42 -10.13 8.36 2.57
N LYS A 43 -11.39 7.94 2.81
CA LYS A 43 -12.12 8.25 4.03
C LYS A 43 -11.40 7.69 5.27
N GLN A 44 -10.99 6.43 5.24
CA GLN A 44 -10.26 5.79 6.35
C GLN A 44 -8.93 6.50 6.63
N ALA A 45 -8.16 6.80 5.58
CA ALA A 45 -6.86 7.46 5.66
C ALA A 45 -6.96 8.97 5.94
N LYS A 46 -8.19 9.55 5.97
CA LYS A 46 -8.47 10.98 6.15
C LYS A 46 -7.73 11.86 5.12
N ILE A 47 -7.81 11.46 3.85
CA ILE A 47 -7.20 12.15 2.71
C ILE A 47 -8.18 12.20 1.52
N SER A 48 -7.80 12.89 0.45
CA SER A 48 -8.57 12.86 -0.79
C SER A 48 -8.24 11.63 -1.65
N THR A 49 -9.17 11.24 -2.52
CA THR A 49 -8.93 10.20 -3.52
C THR A 49 -7.83 10.58 -4.51
N GLY A 50 -7.67 11.87 -4.81
CA GLY A 50 -6.60 12.38 -5.68
C GLY A 50 -5.20 12.10 -5.12
N VAL A 51 -5.02 12.18 -3.80
CA VAL A 51 -3.75 11.81 -3.14
C VAL A 51 -3.46 10.32 -3.37
N ILE A 52 -4.46 9.44 -3.19
CA ILE A 52 -4.26 8.00 -3.44
C ILE A 52 -3.93 7.74 -4.90
N SER A 53 -4.65 8.35 -5.83
CA SER A 53 -4.40 8.22 -7.26
C SER A 53 -3.00 8.71 -7.64
N TYR A 54 -2.47 9.76 -7.00
CA TYR A 54 -1.10 10.22 -7.20
C TYR A 54 -0.06 9.15 -6.83
N HIS A 55 -0.20 8.50 -5.67
CA HIS A 55 0.79 7.53 -5.19
C HIS A 55 0.70 6.13 -5.84
N PHE A 56 -0.48 5.74 -6.31
CA PHE A 56 -0.75 4.36 -6.76
C PHE A 56 -1.37 4.26 -8.14
N GLY A 57 -1.95 5.32 -8.71
CA GLY A 57 -2.58 5.27 -10.03
C GLY A 57 -3.94 4.56 -10.09
N GLY A 58 -4.38 3.89 -9.02
CA GLY A 58 -5.72 3.28 -8.97
C GLY A 58 -5.89 2.16 -7.93
N LYS A 59 -7.10 1.59 -7.87
CA LYS A 59 -7.45 0.49 -6.95
C LYS A 59 -6.55 -0.73 -7.18
N LYS A 60 -6.35 -1.16 -8.43
CA LYS A 60 -5.61 -2.40 -8.74
C LYS A 60 -4.16 -2.31 -8.25
N GLN A 61 -3.49 -1.20 -8.55
CA GLN A 61 -2.10 -0.95 -8.15
C GLN A 61 -1.95 -0.75 -6.63
N LEU A 62 -2.93 -0.10 -5.98
CA LEU A 62 -2.93 -0.01 -4.52
C LEU A 62 -3.08 -1.40 -3.88
N ILE A 63 -3.98 -2.24 -4.40
CA ILE A 63 -4.16 -3.60 -3.87
C ILE A 63 -2.94 -4.48 -4.16
N GLN A 64 -2.26 -4.29 -5.30
CA GLN A 64 -0.97 -4.94 -5.56
C GLN A 64 0.07 -4.56 -4.50
N ALA A 65 0.21 -3.27 -4.17
CA ALA A 65 1.11 -2.81 -3.12
C ALA A 65 0.72 -3.35 -1.72
N VAL A 66 -0.57 -3.52 -1.45
CA VAL A 66 -1.06 -4.17 -0.23
C VAL A 66 -0.60 -5.62 -0.14
N VAL A 67 -0.72 -6.39 -1.23
CA VAL A 67 -0.26 -7.79 -1.27
C VAL A 67 1.25 -7.87 -1.06
N GLU A 68 2.02 -7.01 -1.73
CA GLU A 68 3.47 -6.92 -1.56
C GLU A 68 3.86 -6.63 -0.11
N GLU A 69 3.18 -5.69 0.55
CA GLU A 69 3.43 -5.36 1.95
C GLU A 69 3.10 -6.53 2.89
N VAL A 70 1.96 -7.20 2.69
CA VAL A 70 1.57 -8.34 3.54
C VAL A 70 2.53 -9.51 3.37
N VAL A 71 2.95 -9.80 2.13
CA VAL A 71 3.95 -10.84 1.85
C VAL A 71 5.30 -10.49 2.48
N LYS A 72 5.72 -9.23 2.38
CA LYS A 72 6.95 -8.74 2.99
C LYS A 72 6.90 -8.91 4.51
N LEU A 73 5.84 -8.44 5.17
CA LEU A 73 5.67 -8.58 6.62
C LEU A 73 5.68 -10.05 7.05
N GLY A 74 4.94 -10.91 6.34
CA GLY A 74 4.93 -12.34 6.60
C GLY A 74 6.32 -12.96 6.44
N THR A 75 7.05 -12.59 5.39
CA THR A 75 8.40 -13.09 5.12
C THR A 75 9.39 -12.63 6.19
N ASP A 76 9.41 -11.34 6.53
CA ASP A 76 10.28 -10.77 7.56
C ASP A 76 10.05 -11.43 8.93
N MET A 77 8.80 -11.77 9.23
CA MET A 77 8.43 -12.46 10.47
C MET A 77 8.76 -13.97 10.44
N MET A 78 8.43 -14.67 9.37
CA MET A 78 8.47 -16.13 9.33
C MET A 78 9.84 -16.68 8.90
N LEU A 79 10.49 -16.05 7.92
CA LEU A 79 11.69 -16.58 7.27
C LEU A 79 12.84 -16.89 8.27
N PRO A 80 13.17 -16.02 9.24
CA PRO A 80 14.21 -16.33 10.22
C PRO A 80 13.89 -17.55 11.09
N ARG A 81 12.60 -17.86 11.31
CA ARG A 81 12.15 -19.00 12.11
C ARG A 81 12.07 -20.30 11.29
N ILE A 82 11.83 -20.19 9.99
CA ILE A 82 11.77 -21.34 9.07
C ILE A 82 13.18 -21.88 8.77
N LEU A 83 14.17 -20.99 8.68
CA LEU A 83 15.55 -21.35 8.31
C LEU A 83 16.45 -21.67 9.50
N ALA A 84 15.96 -21.50 10.73
CA ALA A 84 16.67 -21.86 11.96
C ALA A 84 16.52 -23.35 12.27
#